data_AF-A0A368C7B8-F1
#
_entry.id   AF-A0A368C7B8-F1
#
_cell.length_a   1.000
_cell.length_b   1.000
_cell.length_c   1.000
_cell.angle_alpha   90.00
_cell.angle_beta   90.00
_cell.angle_gamma   90.00
#
_symmetry.space_group_name_H-M   'P 1'
#
loop_
_entity.id
_entity.type
_entity.pdbx_description
1 polymer ?
#
loop_
_entity_poly.entity_id
_entity_poly.type
_entity_poly.pdbx_seq_one_letter_code
_entity_poly.pdbx_strand_id
1 'polypeptide(L)' 'FFVTLPGPSDMLKAFDYMYETVKVVAKSLGGDIQDETRSVITRQSLEHMRQQIRELERRLLVRRN' A
#
# COMPACT_ATOMS: atom_id res chain seq x y z
N PHE A 1 7.67 5.64 3.59
CA PHE A 1 7.64 5.35 2.13
C PHE A 1 6.30 5.78 1.58
N PHE A 2 6.24 6.24 0.34
CA PHE A 2 5.00 6.72 -0.30
C PHE A 2 4.89 6.11 -1.69
N VAL A 3 3.67 5.70 -2.07
CA VAL A 3 3.32 5.30 -3.43
C VAL A 3 2.23 6.23 -3.90
N THR A 4 2.50 6.99 -4.95
CA THR A 4 1.51 7.90 -5.55
C THR A 4 0.72 7.13 -6.59
N LEU A 5 -0.61 7.07 -6.42
CA LEU A 5 -1.55 6.45 -7.34
C LEU A 5 -2.52 7.50 -7.88
N PRO A 6 -2.96 7.41 -9.16
CA PRO A 6 -2.62 6.36 -10.14
C PRO A 6 -1.32 6.64 -10.90
N GLY A 7 -0.56 5.59 -11.21
CA GLY A 7 0.72 5.69 -11.95
C GLY A 7 1.19 4.36 -12.55
N PRO A 8 1.36 3.30 -11.74
CA PRO A 8 1.72 1.96 -12.24
C PRO A 8 0.54 1.27 -12.95
N SER A 9 0.85 0.41 -13.93
CA SER A 9 -0.15 -0.46 -14.59
C SER A 9 -0.84 -1.44 -13.63
N ASP A 10 -0.18 -1.74 -12.51
CA ASP A 10 -0.62 -2.71 -11.51
C ASP A 10 -0.40 -2.11 -10.12
N MET A 11 -1.41 -1.41 -9.60
CA MET A 11 -1.25 -0.55 -8.42
C MET A 11 -1.07 -1.39 -7.16
N LEU A 12 -1.73 -2.54 -7.08
CA LEU A 12 -1.60 -3.47 -5.97
C LEU A 12 -0.16 -3.99 -5.85
N LYS A 13 0.45 -4.33 -6.99
CA LYS A 13 1.83 -4.81 -7.05
C LYS A 13 2.82 -3.73 -6.60
N ALA A 14 2.61 -2.48 -6.99
CA ALA A 14 3.43 -1.35 -6.53
C ALA A 14 3.35 -1.15 -5.00
N PHE A 15 2.15 -1.30 -4.42
CA PHE A 15 1.96 -1.27 -2.98
C PHE A 15 2.66 -2.42 -2.27
N ASP A 16 2.56 -3.65 -2.79
CA ASP A 16 3.26 -4.81 -2.22
C ASP A 16 4.79 -4.61 -2.23
N TYR A 17 5.37 -4.13 -3.33
CA TYR A 17 6.80 -3.82 -3.39
C TYR A 17 7.23 -2.75 -2.38
N MET A 18 6.44 -1.69 -2.23
CA MET A 18 6.69 -0.68 -1.20
C MET A 18 6.65 -1.31 0.20
N TYR A 19 5.62 -2.11 0.49
CA TYR A 19 5.45 -2.73 1.80
C TYR A 19 6.58 -3.71 2.14
N GLU A 20 7.04 -4.49 1.17
CA GLU A 20 8.21 -5.36 1.37
C GLU A 20 9.47 -4.56 1.70
N THR A 21 9.71 -3.46 0.99
CA THR A 21 10.85 -2.57 1.26
C THR A 21 10.77 -1.98 2.66
N VAL A 22 9.60 -1.51 3.06
CA VAL A 22 9.33 -0.99 4.41
C VAL A 22 9.61 -2.05 5.47
N LYS A 23 9.14 -3.29 5.26
CA LYS A 23 9.41 -4.41 6.18
C LYS A 23 10.88 -4.69 6.35
N VAL A 24 11.64 -4.69 5.25
CA VAL A 24 13.09 -4.94 5.30
C VAL A 24 13.79 -3.83 6.09
N VAL A 25 13.44 -2.56 5.84
CA VAL A 25 14.02 -1.41 6.54
C VAL A 25 13.64 -1.41 8.02
N ALA A 26 12.37 -1.65 8.35
CA ALA A 26 11.88 -1.73 9.72
C ALA A 26 12.60 -2.84 10.50
N LYS A 27 12.75 -4.03 9.90
CA LYS A 27 13.52 -5.14 10.47
C LYS A 27 15.00 -4.78 10.66
N SER A 28 15.60 -4.09 9.68
CA SER A 28 17.01 -3.68 9.76
C SER A 28 17.26 -2.63 10.84
N LEU A 29 16.26 -1.80 11.15
CA LEU A 29 16.34 -0.73 12.14
C LEU A 29 15.76 -1.13 13.51
N GLY A 30 15.19 -2.32 13.63
CA GLY A 30 14.46 -2.74 14.84
C GLY A 30 13.23 -1.89 15.13
N GLY A 31 12.66 -1.23 14.13
CA GLY A 31 11.53 -0.32 14.25
C GLY A 31 10.21 -0.95 13.81
N ASP A 32 9.11 -0.34 14.24
CA ASP A 32 7.76 -0.74 13.84
C ASP A 32 7.31 -0.04 12.56
N ILE A 33 6.47 -0.72 11.79
CA ILE A 33 5.83 -0.14 10.60
C ILE A 33 4.55 0.55 11.05
N GLN A 34 4.44 1.85 10.76
CA GLN A 34 3.26 2.64 11.09
C GLN A 34 2.50 3.08 9.84
N ASP A 35 1.18 3.19 9.96
CA ASP A 35 0.31 3.79 8.95
C ASP A 35 0.26 5.33 9.07
N GLU A 36 -0.58 5.96 8.25
CA GLU A 36 -0.80 7.42 8.22
C GLU A 36 -1.27 8.01 9.56
N THR A 37 -1.89 7.19 10.43
CA THR A 37 -2.36 7.60 11.75
C THR A 37 -1.30 7.43 12.84
N ARG A 38 -0.07 7.03 12.47
CA ARG A 38 1.00 6.59 13.39
C ARG A 38 0.64 5.33 14.18
N SER A 39 -0.34 4.55 13.71
CA SER A 39 -0.69 3.27 14.30
C SER A 39 0.15 2.16 13.71
N VAL A 40 0.52 1.16 14.51
CA VAL A 40 1.26 -0.01 14.01
C VAL A 40 0.40 -0.71 12.95
N ILE A 41 1.00 -0.99 11.79
CA ILE A 41 0.33 -1.68 10.70
C ILE A 41 0.01 -3.10 11.17
N THR A 42 -1.29 -3.36 11.30
CA THR A 42 -1.81 -4.70 11.51
C THR A 42 -2.15 -5.36 10.18
N ARG A 43 -2.38 -6.68 10.22
CA ARG A 43 -2.83 -7.45 9.05
C ARG A 43 -4.16 -6.90 8.50
N GLN A 44 -5.05 -6.47 9.38
CA GLN A 44 -6.34 -5.86 9.02
C GLN A 44 -6.16 -4.51 8.31
N SER A 45 -5.29 -3.63 8.83
CA SER A 45 -4.98 -2.35 8.17
C SER A 45 -4.37 -2.57 6.78
N LEU A 46 -3.50 -3.58 6.65
CA LEU A 46 -2.91 -3.95 5.36
C LEU A 46 -3.96 -4.40 4.34
N GLU A 47 -4.86 -5.29 4.75
CA GLU A 47 -5.96 -5.74 3.87
C GLU A 47 -6.87 -4.58 3.50
N HIS A 48 -7.16 -3.68 4.44
CA HIS A 48 -7.94 -2.49 4.18
C HIS A 48 -7.30 -1.59 3.12
N MET A 49 -5.99 -1.32 3.22
CA MET A 49 -5.24 -0.56 2.19
C MET A 49 -5.28 -1.26 0.82
N ARG A 50 -5.11 -2.59 0.78
CA ARG A 50 -5.22 -3.37 -0.47
C ARG A 50 -6.61 -3.27 -1.10
N GLN A 51 -7.67 -3.27 -0.30
CA GLN A 51 -9.05 -3.10 -0.79
C GLN A 51 -9.26 -1.71 -1.39
N GLN A 52 -8.77 -0.65 -0.73
CA GLN A 52 -8.87 0.71 -1.27
C GLN A 52 -8.16 0.85 -2.63
N ILE A 53 -6.99 0.23 -2.80
CA ILE A 53 -6.26 0.23 -4.06
C ILE A 53 -7.05 -0.48 -5.16
N ARG A 54 -7.62 -1.66 -4.87
CA ARG A 54 -8.46 -2.39 -5.84
C ARG A 54 -9.70 -1.60 -6.23
N GLU A 55 -10.31 -0.90 -5.28
CA GLU A 55 -11.46 -0.05 -5.56
C GLU A 55 -11.08 1.14 -6.44
N LEU A 56 -9.92 1.75 -6.20
CA LEU A 56 -9.37 2.80 -7.05
C LEU A 56 -9.12 2.29 -8.48
N GLU A 57 -8.48 1.13 -8.64
CA GLU A 57 -8.28 0.46 -9.94
C GLU A 57 -9.61 0.24 -10.66
N ARG A 58 -10.61 -0.30 -9.95
CA ARG A 58 -11.96 -0.51 -10.50
C ARG A 58 -12.59 0.80 -10.96
N ARG A 59 -12.53 1.87 -10.15
CA ARG A 59 -13.09 3.19 -10.49
C ARG A 59 -12.40 3.80 -11.70
N LEU A 60 -11.10 3.63 -11.84
CA LEU A 60 -10.33 4.13 -12.98
C LEU A 60 -10.63 3.35 -14.27
N LEU A 61 -10.80 2.03 -14.19
CA LEU A 61 -11.22 1.21 -15.32
C LEU A 61 -12.63 1.60 -15.81
N VAL A 62 -13.58 1.83 -14.89
CA VAL A 62 -14.94 2.26 -15.23
C VAL A 62 -14.95 3.64 -15.89
N ARG A 63 -14.08 4.57 -15.48
CA ARG A 63 -13.99 5.91 -16.08
C ARG A 63 -13.29 5.95 -17.44
N ARG A 64 -12.62 4.86 -17.85
CA ARG A 64 -11.83 4.78 -19.09
C ARG A 64 -12.60 4.11 -20.23
N ASN A 65 -13.78 3.56 -19.96
CA ASN A 65 -14.75 3.04 -20.92
C ASN A 65 -15.90 4.05 -21.10
#